data_AF-A0A1H3RIY7-F1
#
_entry.id   AF-A0A1H3RIY7-F1
#
_cell.length_a   1.000
_cell.length_b   1.000
_cell.length_c   1.000
_cell.angle_alpha   90.00
_cell.angle_beta   90.00
_cell.angle_gamma   90.00
#
_symmetry.space_group_name_H-M   'P 1'
#
loop_
_entity.id
_entity.type
_entity.pdbx_description
1 polymer ?
#
loop_
_entity_poly.entity_id
_entity_poly.type
_entity_poly.pdbx_seq_one_letter_code
_entity_poly.pdbx_strand_id
1 'polypeptide(L)'
;MKTAEANQKRALENILLKITALRAITTHESLKNEREYYPKTIRQFNIWNASQNSMRFCEKFPSLDTNANATLNKYPDLIIELKSIFESAKLEAIEESQKKKTSKLLAKIQAQQNYINTLEEYTAAQKIQLILTKEKLTEEIARLNRIIERLTPSSKGD
;
A
#
# COMPACT_ATOMS: atom_id res chain seq x y z
N MET A 1 -17.38 -47.48 10.71
CA MET A 1 -17.42 -46.35 9.75
C MET A 1 -17.80 -45.02 10.41
N LYS A 2 -18.95 -44.89 11.10
CA LYS A 2 -19.41 -43.62 11.69
C LYS A 2 -18.43 -42.89 12.62
N THR A 3 -17.57 -43.61 13.35
CA THR A 3 -16.59 -43.03 14.28
C THR A 3 -15.36 -42.44 13.59
N ALA A 4 -14.94 -43.01 12.46
CA ALA A 4 -13.79 -42.50 11.70
C ALA A 4 -14.13 -41.16 11.02
N GLU A 5 -15.30 -41.09 10.38
CA GLU A 5 -15.82 -39.88 9.74
C GLU A 5 -16.02 -38.74 10.75
N ALA A 6 -16.59 -39.04 11.93
CA ALA A 6 -16.74 -38.06 12.99
C ALA A 6 -15.41 -37.52 13.51
N ASN A 7 -14.39 -38.39 13.64
CA ASN A 7 -13.06 -37.99 14.05
C ASN A 7 -12.34 -37.14 12.99
N GLN A 8 -12.52 -37.49 11.71
CA GLN A 8 -11.99 -36.72 10.58
C GLN A 8 -12.60 -35.33 10.54
N LYS A 9 -13.94 -35.23 10.68
CA LYS A 9 -14.66 -33.96 10.71
C LYS A 9 -14.21 -33.06 11.86
N ARG A 10 -14.15 -33.57 13.09
CA ARG A 10 -13.71 -32.81 14.27
C ARG A 10 -12.30 -32.25 14.10
N ALA A 11 -11.42 -33.02 13.47
CA ALA A 11 -10.06 -32.57 13.28
C ALA A 11 -9.91 -31.54 12.15
N LEU A 12 -10.68 -31.67 11.07
CA LEU A 12 -10.78 -30.62 10.06
C LEU A 12 -11.28 -29.31 10.71
N GLU A 13 -12.32 -29.37 11.53
CA GLU A 13 -12.85 -28.21 12.27
C GLU A 13 -11.78 -27.55 13.15
N ASN A 14 -10.99 -28.32 13.90
CA ASN A 14 -9.89 -27.78 14.71
C ASN A 14 -8.82 -27.09 13.86
N ILE A 15 -8.44 -27.67 12.72
CA ILE A 15 -7.42 -27.08 11.84
C ILE A 15 -7.93 -25.79 11.19
N LEU A 16 -9.17 -25.78 10.70
CA LEU A 16 -9.80 -24.58 10.15
C LEU A 16 -9.92 -23.46 11.19
N LEU A 17 -10.21 -23.80 12.44
CA LEU A 17 -10.25 -22.84 13.54
C LEU A 17 -8.88 -22.20 13.78
N LYS A 18 -7.80 -22.99 13.82
CA LYS A 18 -6.41 -22.49 13.93
C LYS A 18 -6.04 -21.57 12.77
N ILE A 19 -6.43 -21.92 11.54
CA ILE A 19 -6.17 -21.09 10.36
C ILE A 19 -6.93 -19.77 10.45
N THR A 20 -8.20 -19.82 10.84
CA THR A 20 -9.04 -18.64 11.02
C THR A 20 -8.44 -17.69 12.06
N ALA A 21 -7.96 -18.23 13.18
CA ALA A 21 -7.29 -17.46 14.22
C ALA A 21 -6.01 -16.78 13.68
N LEU A 22 -5.14 -17.51 12.98
CA LEU A 22 -3.94 -16.95 12.34
C LEU A 22 -4.28 -15.85 11.33
N ARG A 23 -5.31 -16.04 10.49
CA ARG A 23 -5.75 -15.03 9.52
C ARG A 23 -6.19 -13.75 10.21
N ALA A 24 -7.03 -13.84 11.25
CA ALA A 24 -7.49 -12.69 12.01
C ALA A 24 -6.32 -11.86 12.59
N ILE A 25 -5.25 -12.53 13.05
CA ILE A 25 -4.02 -11.87 13.52
C ILE A 25 -3.29 -11.15 12.38
N THR A 26 -3.19 -11.78 11.21
CA THR A 26 -2.47 -11.19 10.07
C THR A 26 -3.18 -9.98 9.46
N THR A 27 -4.52 -9.95 9.52
CA THR A 27 -5.36 -8.90 8.92
C THR A 27 -5.73 -7.76 9.88
N HIS A 28 -5.89 -8.04 11.18
CA HIS A 28 -6.22 -7.00 12.17
C HIS A 28 -4.99 -6.52 12.93
N GLU A 29 -4.56 -5.29 12.63
CA GLU A 29 -3.38 -4.64 13.21
C GLU A 29 -3.49 -4.44 14.74
N SER A 30 -4.72 -4.36 15.28
CA SER A 30 -4.97 -4.31 16.72
C SER A 30 -4.52 -5.58 17.45
N LEU A 31 -4.59 -6.76 16.80
CA LEU A 31 -4.21 -8.04 17.39
C LEU A 31 -2.70 -8.32 17.27
N LYS A 32 -1.99 -7.63 16.37
CA LYS A 32 -0.53 -7.74 16.26
C LYS A 32 0.23 -7.14 17.44
N ASN A 33 -0.35 -6.13 18.09
CA ASN A 33 0.30 -5.35 19.14
C ASN A 33 -0.02 -5.83 20.56
N GLU A 34 -1.02 -6.69 20.72
CA GLU A 34 -1.25 -7.43 21.95
C GLU A 34 -0.14 -8.48 22.06
N ARG A 35 0.62 -8.51 23.16
CA ARG A 35 1.81 -9.38 23.38
C ARG A 35 1.47 -10.87 23.39
N GLU A 36 0.99 -11.37 22.28
CA GLU A 36 0.42 -12.68 22.14
C GLU A 36 1.46 -13.68 21.65
N TYR A 37 1.38 -14.90 22.18
CA TYR A 37 2.16 -16.01 21.69
C TYR A 37 1.57 -16.53 20.38
N TYR A 38 2.38 -16.56 19.33
CA TYR A 38 1.98 -17.13 18.05
C TYR A 38 2.93 -18.24 17.64
N PRO A 39 2.42 -19.35 17.07
CA PRO A 39 3.27 -20.43 16.62
C PRO A 39 4.15 -19.96 15.45
N LYS A 40 5.47 -19.99 15.62
CA LYS A 40 6.46 -19.59 14.60
C LYS A 40 6.94 -20.76 13.75
N THR A 41 6.66 -21.99 14.19
CA THR A 41 7.06 -23.22 13.54
C THR A 41 5.87 -24.17 13.42
N ILE A 42 5.93 -25.10 12.47
CA ILE A 42 4.90 -26.14 12.32
C ILE A 42 4.75 -26.95 13.62
N ARG A 43 5.85 -27.25 14.31
CA ARG A 43 5.81 -27.94 15.61
C ARG A 43 5.01 -27.17 16.65
N GLN A 44 5.21 -25.85 16.74
CA GLN A 44 4.44 -24.98 17.63
C GLN A 44 2.97 -24.87 17.20
N PHE A 45 2.68 -24.79 15.91
CA PHE A 45 1.31 -24.73 15.40
C PHE A 45 0.50 -25.95 15.80
N ASN A 46 1.13 -27.13 15.78
CA ASN A 46 0.48 -28.36 16.21
C ASN A 46 0.01 -28.27 17.65
N ILE A 47 0.91 -27.88 18.55
CA ILE A 47 0.67 -27.80 19.99
C ILE A 47 -0.07 -26.52 20.40
N TRP A 48 -0.40 -25.65 19.45
CA TRP A 48 -1.03 -24.37 19.77
C TRP A 48 -2.52 -24.57 20.05
N ASN A 49 -2.91 -24.37 21.30
CA ASN A 49 -4.29 -24.39 21.80
C ASN A 49 -4.69 -23.03 22.39
N ALA A 50 -4.00 -21.95 21.98
CA ALA A 50 -4.17 -20.59 22.50
C ALA A 50 -3.91 -20.37 24.01
N SER A 51 -3.54 -21.39 24.81
CA SER A 51 -3.34 -21.24 26.26
C SER A 51 -2.25 -20.24 26.66
N GLN A 52 -1.34 -19.90 25.73
CA GLN A 52 -0.27 -18.92 25.92
C GLN A 52 -0.64 -17.52 25.39
N ASN A 53 -1.84 -17.35 24.84
CA ASN A 53 -2.35 -16.08 24.34
C ASN A 53 -3.08 -15.29 25.44
N SER A 54 -3.48 -14.07 25.12
CA SER A 54 -4.26 -13.21 26.02
C SER A 54 -5.64 -13.83 26.31
N MET A 55 -6.23 -13.51 27.46
CA MET A 55 -7.59 -13.96 27.80
C MET A 55 -8.62 -13.58 26.72
N ARG A 56 -8.52 -12.37 26.18
CA ARG A 56 -9.39 -11.87 25.09
C ARG A 56 -9.28 -12.71 23.82
N PHE A 57 -8.08 -13.21 23.50
CA PHE A 57 -7.88 -14.07 22.35
C PHE A 57 -8.48 -15.46 22.58
N CYS A 58 -8.25 -16.02 23.78
CA CYS A 58 -8.85 -17.29 24.18
C CYS A 58 -10.38 -17.26 24.13
N GLU A 59 -11.01 -16.15 24.53
CA GLU A 59 -12.46 -15.95 24.45
C GLU A 59 -13.00 -15.99 23.02
N LYS A 60 -12.23 -15.52 22.03
CA LYS A 60 -12.63 -15.57 20.61
C LYS A 60 -12.54 -16.98 20.02
N PHE A 61 -11.62 -17.81 20.53
CA PHE A 61 -11.36 -19.15 19.99
C PHE A 61 -11.30 -20.21 21.09
N PRO A 62 -12.40 -20.43 21.84
CA PRO A 62 -12.42 -21.31 23.02
C PRO A 62 -12.25 -22.80 22.68
N SER A 63 -12.41 -23.18 21.42
CA SER A 63 -12.41 -24.57 20.97
C SER A 63 -11.09 -25.02 20.31
N LEU A 64 -10.00 -24.26 20.49
CA LEU A 64 -8.69 -24.57 19.92
C LEU A 64 -8.01 -25.76 20.61
N ASP A 65 -7.64 -26.79 19.85
CA ASP A 65 -7.12 -28.06 20.39
C ASP A 65 -5.68 -28.39 19.92
N THR A 66 -4.93 -29.13 20.72
CA THR A 66 -3.45 -29.25 20.77
C THR A 66 -2.80 -30.21 19.76
N ASN A 67 -3.55 -30.89 18.87
CA ASN A 67 -2.96 -31.94 18.02
C ASN A 67 -3.53 -31.99 16.58
N ALA A 68 -2.97 -31.19 15.68
CA ALA A 68 -3.31 -31.20 14.26
C ALA A 68 -2.55 -32.29 13.45
N ASN A 69 -1.28 -32.54 13.76
CA ASN A 69 -0.42 -33.46 13.01
C ASN A 69 -0.82 -34.94 13.13
N ALA A 70 -1.23 -35.41 14.32
CA ALA A 70 -1.65 -36.80 14.47
C ALA A 70 -2.91 -37.11 13.65
N THR A 71 -3.69 -36.06 13.32
CA THR A 71 -4.81 -36.18 12.43
C THR A 71 -4.40 -36.09 10.97
N LEU A 72 -3.55 -35.13 10.59
CA LEU A 72 -3.12 -34.96 9.20
C LEU A 72 -2.43 -36.21 8.64
N ASN A 73 -1.59 -36.87 9.43
CA ASN A 73 -0.89 -38.09 9.02
C ASN A 73 -1.84 -39.27 8.74
N LYS A 74 -3.08 -39.23 9.23
CA LYS A 74 -4.10 -40.26 8.97
C LYS A 74 -4.95 -39.96 7.74
N TYR A 75 -4.90 -38.74 7.21
CA TYR A 75 -5.75 -38.30 6.11
C TYR A 75 -4.96 -37.45 5.10
N PRO A 76 -4.30 -38.08 4.12
CA PRO A 76 -3.43 -37.40 3.14
C PRO A 76 -4.15 -36.35 2.29
N ASP A 77 -5.42 -36.57 1.95
CA ASP A 77 -6.20 -35.64 1.12
C ASP A 77 -6.41 -34.29 1.82
N LEU A 78 -6.60 -34.31 3.15
CA LEU A 78 -6.70 -33.11 3.99
C LEU A 78 -5.39 -32.30 3.98
N ILE A 79 -4.23 -32.96 3.88
CA ILE A 79 -2.93 -32.29 3.77
C ILE A 79 -2.86 -31.47 2.47
N ILE A 80 -3.36 -32.02 1.36
CA ILE A 80 -3.35 -31.36 0.05
C ILE A 80 -4.25 -30.11 0.08
N GLU A 81 -5.46 -30.25 0.61
CA GLU A 81 -6.42 -29.15 0.74
C GLU A 81 -5.86 -28.02 1.62
N LEU A 82 -5.25 -28.36 2.76
CA LEU A 82 -4.65 -27.38 3.66
C LEU A 82 -3.43 -26.67 3.07
N LYS A 83 -2.60 -27.37 2.30
CA LYS A 83 -1.49 -26.75 1.57
C LYS A 83 -2.02 -25.75 0.54
N SER A 84 -3.07 -26.11 -0.19
CA SER A 84 -3.72 -25.19 -1.14
C SER A 84 -4.25 -23.94 -0.44
N ILE A 85 -4.97 -24.10 0.69
CA ILE A 85 -5.49 -22.97 1.48
C ILE A 85 -4.38 -22.04 1.98
N PHE A 86 -3.25 -22.60 2.40
CA PHE A 86 -2.09 -21.82 2.85
C PHE A 86 -1.42 -21.04 1.72
N GLU A 87 -1.23 -21.67 0.57
CA GLU A 87 -0.62 -21.01 -0.58
C GLU A 87 -1.52 -19.92 -1.16
N SER A 88 -2.84 -20.15 -1.25
CA SER A 88 -3.80 -19.12 -1.63
C SER A 88 -3.80 -17.93 -0.66
N ALA A 89 -3.76 -18.19 0.66
CA ALA A 89 -3.73 -17.12 1.66
C ALA A 89 -2.44 -16.29 1.60
N LYS A 90 -1.29 -16.92 1.30
CA LYS A 90 -0.03 -16.20 1.09
C LYS A 90 -0.10 -15.33 -0.16
N LEU A 91 -0.67 -15.85 -1.25
CA LEU A 91 -0.80 -15.12 -2.51
C LEU A 91 -1.66 -13.87 -2.34
N GLU A 92 -2.83 -13.99 -1.71
CA GLU A 92 -3.71 -12.86 -1.40
C GLU A 92 -2.99 -11.79 -0.54
N ALA A 93 -2.24 -12.21 0.48
CA ALA A 93 -1.50 -11.28 1.33
C ALA A 93 -0.39 -10.53 0.58
N ILE A 94 0.27 -11.18 -0.38
CA ILE A 94 1.29 -10.56 -1.24
C ILE A 94 0.64 -9.58 -2.21
N GLU A 95 -0.46 -9.97 -2.86
CA GLU A 95 -1.20 -9.13 -3.81
C GLU A 95 -1.75 -7.86 -3.13
N GLU A 96 -2.35 -7.98 -1.95
CA GLU A 96 -2.85 -6.85 -1.14
C GLU A 96 -1.72 -5.85 -0.80
N SER A 97 -0.54 -6.38 -0.42
CA SER A 97 0.64 -5.58 -0.11
C SER A 97 1.20 -4.86 -1.35
N GLN A 98 1.26 -5.55 -2.49
CA GLN A 98 1.69 -4.96 -3.76
C GLN A 98 0.73 -3.88 -4.25
N LYS A 99 -0.59 -4.13 -4.16
CA LYS A 99 -1.65 -3.16 -4.53
C LYS A 99 -1.57 -1.87 -3.71
N LYS A 100 -1.26 -1.97 -2.41
CA LYS A 100 -1.01 -0.79 -1.55
C LYS A 100 0.26 -0.02 -1.96
N LYS A 101 1.30 -0.70 -2.42
CA LYS A 101 2.53 -0.03 -2.90
C LYS A 101 2.31 0.66 -4.25
N THR A 102 1.66 -0.01 -5.20
CA THR A 102 1.39 0.54 -6.53
C THR A 102 0.43 1.72 -6.48
N SER A 103 -0.62 1.68 -5.65
CA SER A 103 -1.52 2.83 -5.44
C SER A 103 -0.81 4.05 -4.88
N LYS A 104 0.09 3.88 -3.90
CA LYS A 104 0.92 4.99 -3.38
C LYS A 104 1.83 5.59 -4.45
N LEU A 105 2.44 4.75 -5.29
CA LEU A 105 3.30 5.21 -6.39
C LEU A 105 2.49 5.98 -7.45
N LEU A 106 1.31 5.49 -7.83
CA LEU A 106 0.41 6.16 -8.76
C LEU A 106 -0.02 7.55 -8.25
N ALA A 107 -0.39 7.66 -6.97
CA ALA A 107 -0.71 8.95 -6.36
C ALA A 107 0.47 9.93 -6.42
N LYS A 108 1.71 9.42 -6.26
CA LYS A 108 2.93 10.22 -6.32
C LYS A 108 3.22 10.72 -7.74
N ILE A 109 3.04 9.86 -8.74
CA ILE A 109 3.17 10.23 -10.17
C ILE A 109 2.15 11.31 -10.51
N GLN A 110 0.89 11.15 -10.09
CA GLN A 110 -0.15 12.13 -10.37
C GLN A 110 0.14 13.49 -9.73
N ALA A 111 0.65 13.52 -8.49
CA ALA A 111 1.08 14.76 -7.85
C ALA A 111 2.24 15.43 -8.58
N GLN A 112 3.22 14.66 -9.06
CA GLN A 112 4.33 15.18 -9.86
C GLN A 112 3.86 15.73 -11.21
N GLN A 113 2.92 15.05 -11.87
CA GLN A 113 2.34 15.51 -13.13
C GLN A 113 1.64 16.87 -12.96
N ASN A 114 0.84 17.03 -11.89
CA ASN A 114 0.17 18.29 -11.59
C ASN A 114 1.18 19.42 -11.32
N TYR A 115 2.28 19.11 -10.63
CA TYR A 115 3.35 20.06 -10.37
C TYR A 115 4.06 20.51 -11.66
N ILE A 116 4.36 19.57 -12.57
CA ILE A 116 4.93 19.88 -13.88
C ILE A 116 4.00 20.81 -14.67
N ASN A 117 2.72 20.49 -14.76
CA ASN A 117 1.75 21.31 -15.48
C ASN A 117 1.69 22.74 -14.90
N THR A 118 1.73 22.87 -13.57
CA THR A 118 1.75 24.19 -12.90
C THR A 118 3.00 24.99 -13.26
N LEU A 119 4.17 24.33 -13.30
CA LEU A 119 5.42 24.99 -13.70
C LEU A 119 5.40 25.40 -15.18
N GLU A 120 4.81 24.59 -16.05
CA GLU A 120 4.65 24.91 -17.47
C GLU A 120 3.76 26.13 -17.67
N GLU A 121 2.61 26.20 -16.98
CA GLU A 121 1.72 27.36 -16.99
C GLU A 121 2.44 28.63 -16.50
N TYR A 122 3.17 28.52 -15.38
CA TYR A 122 3.92 29.65 -14.84
C TYR A 122 5.01 30.12 -15.81
N THR A 123 5.72 29.18 -16.45
CA THR A 123 6.74 29.50 -17.45
C THR A 123 6.15 30.19 -18.67
N ALA A 124 4.98 29.73 -19.14
CA ALA A 124 4.27 30.36 -20.25
C ALA A 124 3.85 31.80 -19.89
N ALA A 125 3.29 32.00 -18.69
CA ALA A 125 2.91 33.32 -18.20
C ALA A 125 4.11 34.28 -18.11
N GLN A 126 5.25 33.81 -17.60
CA GLN A 126 6.48 34.60 -17.53
C GLN A 126 7.00 35.01 -18.91
N LYS A 127 6.97 34.10 -19.89
CA LYS A 127 7.37 34.42 -21.28
C LYS A 127 6.50 35.50 -21.89
N ILE A 128 5.18 35.44 -21.67
CA ILE A 128 4.24 36.48 -22.14
C ILE A 128 4.55 37.82 -21.48
N GLN A 129 4.75 37.86 -20.15
CA GLN A 129 5.11 39.09 -19.45
C GLN A 129 6.42 39.70 -19.96
N LEU A 130 7.42 38.87 -20.25
CA LEU A 130 8.71 39.31 -20.78
C LEU A 130 8.55 39.99 -22.15
N ILE A 131 7.75 39.40 -23.05
CA ILE A 131 7.45 39.98 -24.37
C ILE A 131 6.76 41.35 -24.22
N LEU A 132 5.69 41.41 -23.43
CA LEU A 132 4.95 42.65 -23.20
C LEU A 132 5.82 43.75 -22.59
N THR A 133 6.73 43.38 -21.68
CA THR A 133 7.67 44.34 -21.08
C THR A 133 8.68 44.84 -22.11
N LYS A 134 9.20 43.95 -22.96
CA LYS A 134 10.13 44.31 -24.04
C LYS A 134 9.48 45.25 -25.05
N GLU A 135 8.24 45.00 -25.45
CA GLU A 135 7.49 45.87 -26.36
C GLU A 135 7.32 47.27 -25.78
N LYS A 136 6.86 47.39 -24.53
CA LYS A 136 6.75 48.68 -23.83
C LYS A 136 8.07 49.45 -23.75
N LEU A 137 9.16 48.76 -23.40
CA LEU A 137 10.48 49.38 -23.34
C LEU A 137 10.95 49.84 -24.73
N THR A 138 10.67 49.06 -25.77
CA THR A 138 11.02 49.42 -27.15
C THR A 138 10.26 50.65 -27.63
N GLU A 139 8.97 50.74 -27.31
CA GLU A 139 8.14 51.91 -27.59
C GLU A 139 8.64 53.17 -26.87
N GLU A 140 9.00 53.05 -25.58
CA GLU A 140 9.51 54.19 -24.80
C GLU A 140 10.89 54.64 -25.31
N ILE A 141 11.78 53.72 -25.68
CA ILE A 141 13.06 54.05 -26.34
C ILE A 141 12.80 54.81 -27.66
N ALA A 142 11.89 54.32 -28.50
CA ALA A 142 11.54 54.99 -29.75
C ALA A 142 10.96 56.40 -29.52
N ARG A 143 10.13 56.56 -28.49
CA ARG A 143 9.59 57.86 -28.08
C ARG A 143 10.68 58.82 -27.61
N LEU A 144 11.58 58.37 -26.73
CA LEU A 144 12.70 59.17 -26.23
C LEU A 144 13.64 59.59 -27.36
N ASN A 145 13.96 58.68 -28.29
CA ASN A 145 14.79 59.00 -29.46
C ASN A 145 14.16 60.11 -30.32
N ARG A 146 12.85 60.05 -30.58
CA ARG A 146 12.13 61.13 -31.29
C ARG A 146 12.16 62.46 -30.55
N ILE A 147 12.14 62.45 -29.22
CA ILE A 147 12.25 63.67 -28.40
C ILE A 147 13.67 64.25 -28.52
N ILE A 148 14.70 63.40 -28.41
CA ILE A 148 16.10 63.81 -28.57
C ILE A 148 16.30 64.43 -29.95
N GLU A 149 15.87 63.77 -31.03
CA GLU A 149 15.95 64.30 -32.39
C GLU A 149 15.31 65.69 -32.55
N ARG A 150 14.21 65.97 -31.84
CA ARG A 150 13.56 67.29 -31.84
C ARG A 150 14.32 68.34 -31.04
N LEU A 151 14.99 67.95 -29.95
CA LEU A 151 15.73 68.85 -29.05
C LEU A 151 17.15 69.14 -29.54
N THR A 152 17.73 68.27 -30.36
CA THR A 152 18.96 68.52 -31.12
C THR A 152 18.62 68.71 -32.60
N PRO A 153 18.16 69.91 -33.04
CA PRO A 153 18.12 70.21 -34.45
C PRO A 153 19.54 70.09 -35.01
N SER A 154 19.67 69.39 -36.14
CA SER A 154 20.94 69.17 -36.82
C SER A 154 21.69 70.49 -36.96
N SER A 155 22.73 70.72 -36.15
CA SER A 155 23.75 71.73 -36.43
C SER A 155 24.62 71.19 -37.56
N LYS A 156 24.04 71.12 -38.76
CA LYS A 156 24.86 71.09 -39.97
C LYS A 156 25.42 72.50 -40.10
N GLY A 157 26.70 72.60 -39.77
CA GLY A 157 27.48 73.83 -39.91
C GLY A 157 27.44 74.31 -41.35
N ASP A 158 27.32 75.63 -41.47
CA ASP A 158 27.79 76.41 -42.61
C ASP A 158 29.33 76.54 -42.54
#